data_AF-A0A2D5PV56-F1
#
_entry.id   AF-A0A2D5PV56-F1
#
_cell.length_a   1.000
_cell.length_b   1.000
_cell.length_c   1.000
_cell.angle_alpha   90.00
_cell.angle_beta   90.00
_cell.angle_gamma   90.00
#
_symmetry.space_group_name_H-M   'P 1'
#
loop_
_entity.id
_entity.type
_entity.pdbx_description
1 polymer ?
#
loop_
_entity_poly.entity_id
_entity_poly.type
_entity_poly.pdbx_seq_one_letter_code
_entity_poly.pdbx_strand_id
1 'polypeptide(L)'
;MKKTLLKALRVSNSIILADRLRFFYHYFKSSKRRAQFKKRNPSVTLPPAYHIYETFGLGDYNSYYFGSIETSQNVLKRFKKHISTDNIKLLDWGCGTGRVIRHFPTLLDPASSCFGTDYNSTYINWCKANIPNVNFSENKLKPPTVYSDNYFDAIYGISIFTHLSEEMQYK
;
A
#
# COMPACT_ATOMS: atom_id res chain seq x y z
N MET A 1 -25.93 -9.11 31.38
CA MET A 1 -24.91 -8.05 31.55
C MET A 1 -23.46 -8.53 31.62
N LYS A 2 -23.10 -9.63 32.32
CA LYS A 2 -21.68 -10.09 32.40
C LYS A 2 -21.09 -10.74 31.13
N LYS A 3 -21.89 -11.39 30.28
CA LYS A 3 -21.39 -12.10 29.06
C LYS A 3 -21.08 -11.17 27.87
N THR A 4 -21.76 -10.02 27.77
CA THR A 4 -21.56 -9.05 26.69
C THR A 4 -20.33 -8.18 26.93
N LEU A 5 -20.06 -7.82 28.20
CA LEU A 5 -18.89 -7.04 28.59
C LEU A 5 -17.57 -7.82 28.39
N LEU A 6 -17.57 -9.12 28.69
CA LEU A 6 -16.41 -10.01 28.52
C LEU A 6 -16.09 -10.35 27.05
N LYS A 7 -17.06 -10.25 26.13
CA LYS A 7 -16.82 -10.40 24.68
C LYS A 7 -16.19 -9.14 24.07
N ALA A 8 -16.57 -7.96 24.57
CA ALA A 8 -15.98 -6.68 24.17
C ALA A 8 -14.55 -6.47 24.72
N LEU A 9 -14.24 -7.03 25.90
CA LEU A 9 -12.90 -6.96 26.53
C LEU A 9 -11.90 -8.01 25.98
N ARG A 10 -12.37 -9.06 25.30
CA ARG A 10 -11.51 -10.17 24.81
C ARG A 10 -10.94 -10.00 23.40
N VAL A 11 -11.46 -9.07 22.62
CA VAL A 11 -11.02 -8.83 21.23
C VAL A 11 -10.10 -7.59 21.13
N SER A 12 -10.10 -6.70 22.13
CA SER A 12 -9.56 -5.35 21.97
C SER A 12 -8.13 -5.10 22.47
N ASN A 13 -7.57 -5.89 23.40
CA ASN A 13 -6.20 -5.66 23.90
C ASN A 13 -5.24 -6.83 23.68
N SER A 14 -5.71 -8.08 23.82
CA SER A 14 -4.85 -9.26 23.63
C SER A 14 -4.45 -9.45 22.16
N ILE A 15 -5.34 -9.14 21.22
CA ILE A 15 -5.05 -9.21 19.78
C ILE A 15 -4.04 -8.14 19.39
N ILE A 16 -4.24 -6.89 19.85
CA ILE A 16 -3.30 -5.79 19.62
C ILE A 16 -1.93 -6.10 20.25
N LEU A 17 -1.91 -6.66 21.46
CA LEU A 17 -0.67 -7.07 22.12
C LEU A 17 0.01 -8.21 21.35
N ALA A 18 -0.73 -9.23 20.92
CA ALA A 18 -0.19 -10.33 20.14
C ALA A 18 0.37 -9.86 18.79
N ASP A 19 -0.32 -8.94 18.11
CA ASP A 19 0.15 -8.30 16.88
C ASP A 19 1.45 -7.53 17.11
N ARG A 20 1.52 -6.71 18.18
CA ARG A 20 2.75 -6.00 18.56
C ARG A 20 3.90 -6.95 18.89
N LEU A 21 3.65 -8.01 19.64
CA LEU A 21 4.67 -9.02 19.95
C LEU A 21 5.16 -9.72 18.68
N ARG A 22 4.24 -10.05 17.76
CA ARG A 22 4.56 -10.62 16.45
C ARG A 22 5.39 -9.65 15.62
N PHE A 23 5.01 -8.36 15.57
CA PHE A 23 5.80 -7.31 14.94
C PHE A 23 7.20 -7.26 15.52
N PHE A 24 7.36 -7.19 16.86
CA PHE A 24 8.68 -7.14 17.49
C PHE A 24 9.50 -8.40 17.20
N TYR A 25 8.90 -9.59 17.24
CA TYR A 25 9.56 -10.83 16.83
C TYR A 25 10.14 -10.72 15.41
N HIS A 26 9.31 -10.32 14.44
CA HIS A 26 9.77 -10.12 13.05
C HIS A 26 10.79 -8.99 12.94
N TYR A 27 10.61 -7.92 13.71
CA TYR A 27 11.52 -6.78 13.77
C TYR A 27 12.90 -7.19 14.27
N PHE A 28 13.02 -7.93 15.37
CA PHE A 28 14.33 -8.38 15.83
C PHE A 28 14.93 -9.45 14.91
N LYS A 29 14.12 -10.39 14.42
CA LYS A 29 14.56 -11.48 13.53
C LYS A 29 15.12 -11.01 12.20
N SER A 30 14.59 -9.93 11.60
CA SER A 30 15.09 -9.40 10.32
C SER A 30 16.05 -8.21 10.45
N SER A 31 16.48 -7.86 11.67
CA SER A 31 17.36 -6.70 11.96
C SER A 31 18.61 -6.62 11.08
N LYS A 32 19.42 -7.70 11.02
CA LYS A 32 20.64 -7.77 10.21
C LYS A 32 20.35 -7.52 8.72
N ARG A 33 19.33 -8.18 8.15
CA ARG A 33 18.94 -8.02 6.74
C ARG A 33 18.46 -6.61 6.44
N ARG A 34 17.64 -6.01 7.32
CA ARG A 34 17.18 -4.62 7.16
C ARG A 34 18.33 -3.62 7.21
N ALA A 35 19.28 -3.81 8.15
CA ALA A 35 20.46 -2.96 8.24
C ALA A 35 21.33 -3.06 6.98
N GLN A 36 21.55 -4.28 6.47
CA GLN A 36 22.27 -4.51 5.22
C GLN A 36 21.56 -3.87 4.01
N PHE A 37 20.23 -4.00 3.92
CA PHE A 37 19.45 -3.37 2.85
C PHE A 37 19.65 -1.85 2.85
N LYS A 38 19.50 -1.20 4.01
CA LYS A 38 19.68 0.25 4.13
C LYS A 38 21.09 0.70 3.76
N LYS A 39 22.11 -0.07 4.18
CA LYS A 39 23.52 0.21 3.83
C LYS A 39 23.76 0.11 2.32
N ARG A 40 23.15 -0.87 1.65
CA ARG A 40 23.32 -1.09 0.21
C ARG A 40 22.49 -0.14 -0.65
N ASN A 41 21.38 0.37 -0.13
CA ASN A 41 20.41 1.18 -0.85
C ASN A 41 20.10 2.50 -0.12
N PRO A 42 21.10 3.39 0.06
CA PRO A 42 20.93 4.61 0.86
C PRO A 42 19.92 5.60 0.25
N SER A 43 19.69 5.54 -1.07
CA SER A 43 18.69 6.36 -1.77
C SER A 43 17.26 5.84 -1.66
N VAL A 44 17.06 4.62 -1.16
CA VAL A 44 15.72 4.03 -1.08
C VAL A 44 15.01 4.49 0.19
N THR A 45 14.06 5.39 0.02
CA THR A 45 13.16 5.83 1.11
C THR A 45 12.11 4.75 1.38
N LEU A 46 12.12 4.20 2.60
CA LEU A 46 11.17 3.19 3.07
C LEU A 46 10.27 3.73 4.17
N PRO A 47 9.01 3.28 4.25
CA PRO A 47 8.12 3.65 5.34
C PRO A 47 8.59 3.05 6.67
N PRO A 48 8.03 3.54 7.80
CA PRO A 48 8.21 2.91 9.10
C PRO A 48 7.98 1.40 9.02
N ALA A 49 8.82 0.63 9.72
CA ALA A 49 8.79 -0.84 9.64
C ALA A 49 7.42 -1.42 10.04
N TYR A 50 6.69 -0.75 10.92
CA TYR A 50 5.33 -1.17 11.31
C TYR A 50 4.34 -1.05 10.14
N HIS A 51 4.41 0.02 9.33
CA HIS A 51 3.52 0.14 8.17
C HIS A 51 3.86 -0.89 7.08
N ILE A 52 5.15 -1.27 6.93
CA ILE A 52 5.56 -2.39 6.07
C ILE A 52 5.00 -3.71 6.61
N TYR A 53 5.06 -3.90 7.93
CA TYR A 53 4.51 -5.07 8.59
C TYR A 53 3.02 -5.24 8.30
N GLU A 54 2.25 -4.18 8.46
CA GLU A 54 0.79 -4.17 8.24
C GLU A 54 0.41 -4.41 6.78
N THR A 55 1.14 -3.83 5.83
CA THR A 55 0.76 -3.84 4.40
C THR A 55 1.37 -4.98 3.59
N PHE A 56 2.48 -5.57 4.04
CA PHE A 56 3.24 -6.55 3.26
C PHE A 56 3.83 -7.71 4.10
N GLY A 57 3.79 -7.59 5.43
CA GLY A 57 4.51 -8.47 6.34
C GLY A 57 6.00 -8.09 6.44
N LEU A 58 6.50 -7.97 7.67
CA LEU A 58 7.89 -7.57 7.94
C LEU A 58 8.85 -8.75 7.78
N GLY A 59 9.10 -9.14 6.54
CA GLY A 59 10.06 -10.18 6.18
C GLY A 59 11.42 -9.61 5.76
N ASP A 60 11.47 -9.15 4.52
CA ASP A 60 12.68 -8.68 3.85
C ASP A 60 12.38 -7.39 3.05
N TYR A 61 13.21 -6.37 3.24
CA TYR A 61 13.12 -5.12 2.51
C TYR A 61 13.44 -5.29 1.02
N ASN A 62 14.23 -6.30 0.65
CA ASN A 62 14.44 -6.62 -0.77
C ASN A 62 13.13 -7.07 -1.41
N SER A 63 12.41 -8.01 -0.80
CA SER A 63 11.11 -8.48 -1.31
C SER A 63 10.09 -7.35 -1.34
N TYR A 64 10.06 -6.49 -0.31
CA TYR A 64 9.18 -5.32 -0.27
C TYR A 64 9.45 -4.37 -1.45
N TYR A 65 10.72 -3.98 -1.65
CA TYR A 65 11.09 -2.95 -2.61
C TYR A 65 11.32 -3.51 -4.03
N PHE A 66 12.25 -4.44 -4.21
CA PHE A 66 12.56 -4.98 -5.55
C PHE A 66 11.43 -5.84 -6.11
N GLY A 67 10.75 -6.62 -5.26
CA GLY A 67 9.56 -7.37 -5.69
C GLY A 67 8.42 -6.46 -6.17
N SER A 68 8.37 -5.21 -5.67
CA SER A 68 7.39 -4.23 -6.14
C SER A 68 7.69 -3.63 -7.52
N ILE A 69 8.96 -3.65 -7.97
CA ILE A 69 9.34 -3.28 -9.34
C ILE A 69 8.81 -4.34 -10.32
N GLU A 70 9.00 -5.61 -9.99
CA GLU A 70 8.44 -6.70 -10.82
C GLU A 70 6.91 -6.63 -10.83
N THR A 71 6.30 -6.33 -9.68
CA THR A 71 4.84 -6.14 -9.58
C THR A 71 4.36 -5.01 -10.50
N SER A 72 5.01 -3.84 -10.48
CA SER A 72 4.61 -2.70 -11.32
C SER A 72 4.78 -2.99 -12.81
N GLN A 73 5.87 -3.65 -13.21
CA GLN A 73 6.07 -4.11 -14.59
C GLN A 73 4.99 -5.09 -15.04
N ASN A 74 4.61 -6.02 -14.16
CA ASN A 74 3.56 -7.00 -14.42
C ASN A 74 2.17 -6.37 -14.54
N VAL A 75 1.89 -5.32 -13.77
CA VAL A 75 0.66 -4.53 -13.90
C VAL A 75 0.67 -3.74 -15.21
N LEU A 76 1.76 -3.05 -15.52
CA LEU A 76 1.89 -2.29 -16.77
C LEU A 76 1.75 -3.19 -18.01
N LYS A 77 2.36 -4.38 -17.98
CA LYS A 77 2.22 -5.40 -19.04
C LYS A 77 0.78 -5.82 -19.26
N ARG A 78 -0.06 -5.83 -18.21
CA ARG A 78 -1.50 -6.14 -18.34
C ARG A 78 -2.24 -4.97 -18.98
N PHE A 79 -1.99 -3.73 -18.58
CA PHE A 79 -2.62 -2.57 -19.21
C PHE A 79 -2.28 -2.43 -20.70
N LYS A 80 -1.02 -2.66 -21.08
CA LYS A 80 -0.58 -2.61 -22.49
C LYS A 80 -1.31 -3.58 -23.43
N LYS A 81 -2.03 -4.57 -22.90
CA LYS A 81 -2.87 -5.48 -23.71
C LYS A 81 -4.22 -4.88 -24.10
N HIS A 82 -4.64 -3.82 -23.42
CA HIS A 82 -6.00 -3.30 -23.49
C HIS A 82 -6.06 -1.81 -23.82
N ILE A 83 -5.02 -1.04 -23.46
CA ILE A 83 -4.95 0.40 -23.71
C ILE A 83 -3.54 0.81 -24.18
N SER A 84 -3.45 1.94 -24.87
CA SER A 84 -2.17 2.66 -24.97
C SER A 84 -1.77 3.15 -23.58
N THR A 85 -0.47 3.17 -23.31
CA THR A 85 0.08 3.65 -22.03
C THR A 85 0.87 4.95 -22.17
N ASP A 86 0.64 5.67 -23.26
CA ASP A 86 1.23 6.98 -23.51
C ASP A 86 0.32 8.06 -22.93
N ASN A 87 0.87 8.97 -22.12
CA ASN A 87 0.14 10.09 -21.50
C ASN A 87 -1.15 9.67 -20.76
N ILE A 88 -1.06 8.69 -19.86
CA ILE A 88 -2.23 8.17 -19.12
C ILE A 88 -2.30 8.68 -17.68
N LYS A 89 -3.51 8.73 -17.12
CA LYS A 89 -3.76 8.88 -15.68
C LYS A 89 -4.01 7.51 -15.05
N LEU A 90 -3.04 7.05 -14.28
CA LEU A 90 -3.05 5.74 -13.63
C LEU A 90 -3.35 5.85 -12.13
N LEU A 91 -4.35 5.11 -11.64
CA LEU A 91 -4.67 4.99 -10.21
C LEU A 91 -4.29 3.63 -9.62
N ASP A 92 -3.55 3.65 -8.51
CA ASP A 92 -3.45 2.57 -7.52
C ASP A 92 -4.51 2.80 -6.42
N TRP A 93 -5.61 2.03 -6.49
CA TRP A 93 -6.65 2.04 -5.47
C TRP A 93 -6.21 1.19 -4.28
N GLY A 94 -6.30 1.70 -3.05
CA GLY A 94 -5.77 0.99 -1.87
C GLY A 94 -4.25 0.84 -1.90
N CYS A 95 -3.52 1.91 -2.22
CA CYS A 95 -2.08 1.88 -2.47
C CYS A 95 -1.23 1.58 -1.22
N GLY A 96 -1.83 1.60 -0.01
CA GLY A 96 -1.13 1.48 1.25
C GLY A 96 0.01 2.48 1.34
N THR A 97 1.20 1.98 1.68
CA THR A 97 2.44 2.76 1.73
C THR A 97 3.08 3.03 0.35
N GLY A 98 2.29 3.03 -0.72
CA GLY A 98 2.72 3.35 -2.07
C GLY A 98 3.77 2.38 -2.63
N ARG A 99 3.76 1.12 -2.17
CA ARG A 99 4.81 0.13 -2.46
C ARG A 99 5.00 -0.07 -3.96
N VAL A 100 3.91 -0.19 -4.72
CA VAL A 100 3.94 -0.50 -6.15
C VAL A 100 3.88 0.77 -7.00
N ILE A 101 2.95 1.70 -6.72
CA ILE A 101 2.76 2.93 -7.51
C ILE A 101 4.03 3.80 -7.63
N ARG A 102 4.91 3.78 -6.62
CA ARG A 102 6.15 4.57 -6.62
C ARG A 102 7.12 4.29 -7.78
N HIS A 103 6.96 3.16 -8.47
CA HIS A 103 7.82 2.77 -9.59
C HIS A 103 7.24 3.16 -10.95
N PHE A 104 5.96 3.51 -11.04
CA PHE A 104 5.34 3.87 -12.31
C PHE A 104 5.89 5.16 -12.95
N PRO A 105 6.29 6.20 -12.19
CA PRO A 105 6.88 7.39 -12.80
C PRO A 105 8.14 7.12 -13.64
N THR A 106 8.87 6.03 -13.36
CA THR A 106 10.04 5.61 -14.15
C THR A 106 9.72 4.61 -15.26
N LEU A 107 8.50 4.08 -15.29
CA LEU A 107 8.06 3.05 -16.25
C LEU A 107 7.09 3.58 -17.32
N LEU A 108 6.42 4.69 -17.03
CA LEU A 108 5.47 5.35 -17.94
C LEU A 108 6.12 6.51 -18.68
N ASP A 109 5.45 6.96 -19.74
CA ASP A 109 5.79 8.19 -20.44
C ASP A 109 5.79 9.40 -19.47
N PRO A 110 6.73 10.35 -19.57
CA PRO A 110 6.79 11.51 -18.68
C PRO A 110 5.54 12.40 -18.65
N ALA A 111 4.70 12.37 -19.69
CA ALA A 111 3.41 13.07 -19.69
C ALA A 111 2.34 12.35 -18.85
N SER A 112 2.54 11.06 -18.53
CA SER A 112 1.62 10.29 -17.70
C SER A 112 1.62 10.77 -16.26
N SER A 113 0.48 10.64 -15.60
CA SER A 113 0.29 11.02 -14.20
C SER A 113 -0.07 9.81 -13.35
N CYS A 114 0.65 9.62 -12.24
CA CYS A 114 0.43 8.52 -11.31
C CYS A 114 -0.34 9.01 -10.08
N PHE A 115 -1.28 8.19 -9.61
CA PHE A 115 -2.13 8.49 -8.47
C PHE A 115 -2.21 7.29 -7.53
N GLY A 116 -2.26 7.56 -6.23
CA GLY A 116 -2.45 6.54 -5.19
C GLY A 116 -3.51 6.98 -4.19
N THR A 117 -4.43 6.08 -3.85
CA THR A 117 -5.47 6.33 -2.83
C THR A 117 -5.45 5.27 -1.76
N ASP A 118 -5.70 5.67 -0.51
CA ASP A 118 -5.90 4.76 0.61
C ASP A 118 -6.76 5.43 1.68
N TYR A 119 -7.48 4.64 2.48
CA TYR A 119 -8.30 5.15 3.58
C TYR A 119 -7.47 5.48 4.83
N ASN A 120 -6.26 4.92 4.94
CA ASN A 120 -5.36 5.15 6.05
C ASN A 120 -4.55 6.44 5.85
N SER A 121 -4.96 7.50 6.56
CA SER A 121 -4.31 8.81 6.51
C SER A 121 -2.82 8.77 6.89
N THR A 122 -2.42 7.84 7.75
CA THR A 122 -1.01 7.68 8.14
C THR A 122 -0.16 7.23 6.95
N TYR A 123 -0.68 6.30 6.14
CA TYR A 123 0.02 5.83 4.94
C TYR A 123 0.08 6.93 3.89
N ILE A 124 -1.05 7.60 3.63
CA ILE A 124 -1.12 8.71 2.65
C ILE A 124 -0.19 9.87 3.03
N ASN A 125 -0.16 10.27 4.30
CA ASN A 125 0.74 11.34 4.76
C ASN A 125 2.21 10.96 4.56
N TRP A 126 2.56 9.70 4.85
CA TRP A 126 3.92 9.22 4.59
C TRP A 126 4.23 9.24 3.08
N CYS A 127 3.32 8.74 2.24
CA CYS A 127 3.49 8.72 0.79
C CYS A 127 3.71 10.12 0.21
N LYS A 128 2.85 11.09 0.56
CA LYS A 128 2.96 12.50 0.13
C LYS A 128 4.32 13.11 0.46
N ALA A 129 4.86 12.79 1.63
CA ALA A 129 6.13 13.34 2.10
C ALA A 129 7.38 12.65 1.51
N ASN A 130 7.25 11.43 0.98
CA ASN A 130 8.43 10.57 0.71
C ASN A 130 8.48 9.98 -0.71
N ILE A 131 7.38 9.98 -1.46
CA ILE A 131 7.33 9.44 -2.82
C ILE A 131 7.06 10.60 -3.79
N PRO A 132 8.07 11.03 -4.56
CA PRO A 132 7.89 12.08 -5.55
C PRO A 132 7.13 11.56 -6.77
N ASN A 133 6.60 12.50 -7.58
CA ASN A 133 5.99 12.24 -8.88
C ASN A 133 4.76 11.30 -8.84
N VAL A 134 4.12 11.16 -7.68
CA VAL A 134 2.85 10.46 -7.50
C VAL A 134 1.91 11.34 -6.69
N ASN A 135 0.68 11.49 -7.18
CA ASN A 135 -0.37 12.27 -6.52
C ASN A 135 -1.13 11.37 -5.55
N PHE A 136 -0.95 11.59 -4.25
CA PHE A 136 -1.64 10.81 -3.22
C PHE A 136 -2.86 11.55 -2.67
N SER A 137 -3.97 10.84 -2.49
CA SER A 137 -5.16 11.35 -1.81
C SER A 137 -5.75 10.32 -0.85
N GLU A 138 -6.40 10.80 0.21
CA GLU A 138 -7.14 9.93 1.12
C GLU A 138 -8.53 9.70 0.55
N ASN A 139 -8.98 8.43 0.49
CA ASN A 139 -10.37 8.10 0.19
C ASN A 139 -11.09 7.57 1.43
N LYS A 140 -12.40 7.40 1.36
CA LYS A 140 -13.16 6.68 2.40
C LYS A 140 -13.38 5.23 1.98
N LEU A 141 -13.77 4.41 2.95
CA LEU A 141 -14.19 3.02 2.73
C LEU A 141 -15.42 2.91 1.82
N LYS A 142 -16.22 3.97 1.73
CA LYS A 142 -17.39 4.09 0.86
C LYS A 142 -17.20 5.26 -0.12
N PRO A 143 -17.84 5.23 -1.30
CA PRO A 143 -17.86 6.37 -2.21
C PRO A 143 -18.52 7.62 -1.56
N PRO A 144 -18.29 8.83 -2.10
CA PRO A 144 -17.51 9.13 -3.30
C PRO A 144 -16.00 9.24 -3.04
N THR A 145 -15.21 9.25 -4.12
CA THR A 145 -13.80 9.67 -4.07
C THR A 145 -13.69 11.17 -4.38
N VAL A 146 -12.47 11.72 -4.29
CA VAL A 146 -12.21 13.13 -4.68
C VAL A 146 -12.11 13.32 -6.20
N TYR A 147 -12.08 12.23 -6.96
CA TYR A 147 -11.94 12.26 -8.41
C TYR A 147 -13.31 12.23 -9.08
N SER A 148 -13.44 12.99 -10.17
CA SER A 148 -14.63 12.97 -11.00
C SER A 148 -14.78 11.63 -11.73
N ASP A 149 -15.99 11.37 -12.21
CA ASP A 149 -16.23 10.24 -13.11
C ASP A 149 -15.33 10.34 -14.36
N ASN A 150 -14.92 9.18 -14.88
CA ASN A 150 -14.05 9.05 -16.06
C ASN A 150 -12.72 9.83 -15.97
N TYR A 151 -12.21 10.07 -14.76
CA TYR A 151 -10.95 10.80 -14.58
C TYR A 151 -9.70 9.98 -14.96
N PHE A 152 -9.72 8.66 -14.72
CA PHE A 152 -8.58 7.77 -14.94
C PHE A 152 -8.73 6.93 -16.19
N ASP A 153 -7.63 6.74 -16.91
CA ASP A 153 -7.55 5.85 -18.07
C ASP A 153 -7.30 4.39 -17.63
N ALA A 154 -6.64 4.21 -16.47
CA ALA A 154 -6.34 2.91 -15.90
C ALA A 154 -6.43 2.93 -14.37
N ILE A 155 -7.03 1.88 -13.80
CA ILE A 155 -7.13 1.68 -12.35
C ILE A 155 -6.71 0.24 -12.05
N TYR A 156 -5.88 0.06 -11.03
CA TYR A 156 -5.62 -1.25 -10.45
C TYR A 156 -5.78 -1.23 -8.94
N GLY A 157 -5.97 -2.43 -8.39
CA GLY A 157 -6.03 -2.65 -6.96
C GLY A 157 -5.46 -4.01 -6.61
N ILE A 158 -4.55 -4.07 -5.65
CA ILE A 158 -3.89 -5.31 -5.25
C ILE A 158 -4.30 -5.66 -3.82
N SER A 159 -4.97 -6.81 -3.66
CA SER A 159 -5.39 -7.34 -2.36
C SER A 159 -6.27 -6.39 -1.54
N ILE A 160 -7.18 -5.66 -2.18
CA ILE A 160 -8.09 -4.72 -1.49
C ILE A 160 -9.33 -5.45 -0.96
N PHE A 161 -9.97 -6.28 -1.79
CA PHE A 161 -11.24 -6.93 -1.44
C PHE A 161 -11.13 -7.81 -0.19
N THR A 162 -9.95 -8.35 0.11
CA THR A 162 -9.67 -9.12 1.33
C THR A 162 -9.80 -8.31 2.62
N HIS A 163 -9.80 -6.98 2.54
CA HIS A 163 -9.98 -6.08 3.67
C HIS A 163 -11.38 -5.48 3.77
N LEU A 164 -12.24 -5.70 2.78
CA LEU A 164 -13.64 -5.25 2.80
C LEU A 164 -14.50 -6.31 3.48
N SER A 165 -15.43 -5.87 4.33
CA SER A 165 -16.45 -6.77 4.86
C SER A 165 -17.31 -7.30 3.71
N GLU A 166 -17.89 -8.49 3.88
CA GLU A 166 -18.80 -9.08 2.89
C GLU A 166 -19.92 -8.10 2.49
N GLU A 167 -20.51 -7.42 3.48
CA GLU A 167 -21.53 -6.39 3.25
C GLU A 167 -21.05 -5.26 2.33
N MET A 168 -19.78 -4.89 2.40
CA MET A 168 -19.19 -3.84 1.56
C MET A 168 -18.85 -4.33 0.15
N GLN A 169 -18.86 -5.63 -0.12
CA GLN A 169 -18.64 -6.17 -1.46
C GLN A 169 -19.91 -6.18 -2.32
N TYR A 170 -21.09 -6.13 -1.68
CA TYR A 170 -22.40 -6.21 -2.35
C TYR A 170 -23.19 -4.89 -2.35
N LYS A 171 -22.58 -3.77 -1.92
CA LYS A 171 -23.18 -2.44 -1.85
C LYS A 171 -22.39 -1.45 -2.69
#